data_AF-A0A0V0IIU2-F1
#
_entry.id   AF-A0A0V0IIU2-F1
#
_cell.length_a   1.000
_cell.length_b   1.000
_cell.length_c   1.000
_cell.angle_alpha   90.00
_cell.angle_beta   90.00
_cell.angle_gamma   90.00
#
_symmetry.space_group_name_H-M   'P 1'
#
loop_
_entity.id
_entity.type
_entity.pdbx_description
1 polymer ?
#
loop_
_entity_poly.entity_id
_entity_poly.type
_entity_poly.pdbx_seq_one_letter_code
_entity_poly.pdbx_strand_id
1 'polypeptide(L)'
;MAKKKERSVNVSGKPKHSLDSNRDVSAAKNGRSAATVRRLKMYNTRPKRNPQGHIFKHDLQSKELPSTRIQPDRRWFVNSRVISQEKLESFREEIQDRLSSNYNIIMNGSNLPMSLVNEQKKKGNAHQLGSKPSAGTEKKHSKHFKALAKKADAP
;
A
#
# COMPACT_ATOMS: atom_id res chain seq x y z
N MET A 1 -19.70 -25.18 -15.41
CA MET A 1 -18.74 -24.24 -16.00
C MET A 1 -17.44 -24.99 -16.32
N ALA A 2 -17.12 -25.17 -17.60
CA ALA A 2 -15.92 -25.91 -17.99
C ALA A 2 -14.67 -25.11 -17.59
N LYS A 3 -13.86 -25.65 -16.66
CA LYS A 3 -12.53 -25.10 -16.38
C LYS A 3 -11.74 -25.18 -17.69
N LYS A 4 -11.46 -24.02 -18.30
CA LYS A 4 -10.55 -23.91 -19.44
C LYS A 4 -9.19 -24.34 -18.93
N LYS A 5 -8.83 -25.61 -19.17
CA LYS A 5 -7.55 -26.20 -18.78
C LYS A 5 -6.47 -25.29 -19.35
N GLU A 6 -5.76 -24.59 -18.47
CA GLU A 6 -4.58 -23.83 -18.87
C GLU A 6 -3.69 -24.76 -19.68
N ARG A 7 -3.17 -24.27 -20.81
CA ARG A 7 -2.22 -25.05 -21.61
C ARG A 7 -1.07 -25.41 -20.69
N SER A 8 -0.96 -26.69 -20.33
CA SER A 8 0.26 -27.22 -19.77
C SER A 8 1.35 -26.91 -20.79
N VAL A 9 2.24 -25.99 -20.44
CA VAL A 9 3.47 -25.83 -21.20
C VAL A 9 4.13 -27.18 -21.08
N ASN A 10 4.21 -27.94 -22.18
CA ASN A 10 4.87 -29.23 -22.17
C ASN A 10 6.35 -28.99 -21.86
N VAL A 11 6.71 -29.06 -20.58
CA VAL A 11 8.08 -28.97 -20.06
C VAL A 11 8.68 -30.37 -20.15
N SER A 12 8.80 -30.90 -21.36
CA SER A 12 9.45 -32.18 -21.59
C SER A 12 10.25 -32.11 -22.88
N GLY A 13 11.57 -32.03 -22.75
CA GLY A 13 12.50 -32.00 -23.89
C GLY A 13 13.79 -31.27 -23.57
N LYS A 14 14.90 -31.72 -24.16
CA LYS A 14 16.19 -31.03 -24.09
C LYS A 14 16.07 -29.66 -24.77
N PRO A 15 16.67 -28.58 -24.23
CA PRO A 15 16.57 -27.25 -24.82
C PRO A 15 17.21 -27.24 -26.21
N LYS A 16 16.48 -26.76 -27.23
CA LYS A 16 16.95 -26.81 -28.63
C LYS A 16 17.82 -25.61 -29.02
N HIS A 17 17.67 -24.46 -28.36
CA HIS A 17 18.36 -23.22 -28.69
C HIS A 17 18.56 -22.29 -27.48
N SER A 18 19.30 -21.19 -27.65
CA SER A 18 19.68 -20.28 -26.56
C SER A 18 18.53 -19.50 -25.91
N LEU A 19 17.40 -19.33 -26.60
CA LEU A 19 16.19 -18.65 -26.12
C LEU A 19 15.10 -19.59 -25.61
N ASP A 20 15.44 -20.85 -25.33
CA ASP A 20 14.46 -21.84 -24.89
C ASP A 20 14.13 -21.64 -23.41
N SER A 21 12.84 -21.65 -23.08
CA SER A 21 12.36 -21.51 -21.71
C SER A 21 12.45 -22.81 -20.91
N ASN A 22 12.77 -23.94 -21.56
CA ASN A 22 13.00 -25.25 -20.98
C ASN A 22 14.50 -25.57 -20.74
N ARG A 23 15.34 -24.54 -20.55
CA ARG A 23 16.73 -24.72 -20.13
C ARG A 23 16.83 -25.10 -18.66
N ASP A 24 17.75 -26.00 -18.34
CA ASP A 24 18.12 -26.32 -16.97
C ASP A 24 18.94 -25.18 -16.35
N VAL A 25 18.95 -25.13 -15.02
CA VAL A 25 19.69 -24.11 -14.25
C VAL A 25 21.21 -24.34 -14.37
N SER A 26 21.63 -25.58 -14.64
CA SER A 26 23.03 -26.02 -14.65
C SER A 26 23.77 -25.78 -15.98
N ALA A 27 23.09 -25.51 -17.09
CA ALA A 27 23.72 -25.13 -18.37
C ALA A 27 24.36 -23.71 -18.38
N ALA A 28 24.47 -23.06 -17.22
CA ALA A 28 24.81 -21.66 -17.06
C ALA A 28 26.33 -21.33 -17.05
N LYS A 29 27.23 -22.25 -17.44
CA LYS A 29 28.65 -21.89 -17.52
C LYS A 29 28.95 -20.89 -18.66
N ASN A 30 28.23 -20.99 -19.79
CA ASN A 30 28.42 -20.09 -20.95
C ASN A 30 27.09 -19.64 -21.61
N GLY A 31 25.94 -19.81 -20.95
CA GLY A 31 24.61 -19.58 -21.55
C GLY A 31 23.61 -18.90 -20.63
N ARG A 32 22.55 -18.32 -21.24
CA ARG A 32 21.41 -17.74 -20.51
C ARG A 32 20.63 -18.84 -19.77
N SER A 33 20.37 -18.61 -18.47
CA SER A 33 19.47 -19.43 -17.65
C SER A 33 18.00 -19.29 -18.10
N ALA A 34 17.15 -20.28 -17.79
CA ALA A 34 15.73 -20.21 -18.12
C ALA A 34 15.02 -18.98 -17.53
N ALA A 35 15.39 -18.55 -16.32
CA ALA A 35 14.88 -17.32 -15.70
C ALA A 35 15.26 -16.08 -16.53
N THR A 36 16.51 -16.02 -16.99
CA THR A 36 16.99 -14.94 -17.87
C THR A 36 16.23 -14.92 -19.19
N VAL A 37 16.00 -16.09 -19.79
CA VAL A 37 15.22 -16.22 -21.04
C VAL A 37 13.78 -15.73 -20.85
N ARG A 38 13.11 -16.10 -19.76
CA ARG A 38 11.75 -15.61 -19.46
C ARG A 38 11.70 -14.10 -19.27
N ARG A 39 12.67 -13.53 -18.53
CA ARG A 39 12.82 -12.07 -18.36
C ARG A 39 13.04 -11.36 -19.71
N LEU A 40 13.88 -11.91 -20.59
CA LEU A 40 14.11 -11.31 -21.90
C LEU A 40 12.88 -11.41 -22.82
N LYS A 41 12.12 -12.51 -22.74
CA LYS A 41 10.85 -12.65 -23.46
C LYS A 41 9.81 -11.62 -23.00
N MET A 42 9.84 -11.20 -21.73
CA MET A 42 8.95 -10.16 -21.20
C MET A 42 9.13 -8.82 -21.94
N TYR A 43 10.37 -8.40 -22.24
CA TYR A 43 10.62 -7.17 -23.00
C TYR A 43 10.10 -7.21 -24.45
N ASN A 44 9.88 -8.41 -25.01
CA ASN A 44 9.41 -8.60 -26.38
C ASN A 44 7.90 -8.90 -26.46
N THR A 45 7.11 -8.53 -25.45
CA THR A 45 5.67 -8.79 -25.42
C THR A 45 4.92 -7.86 -26.37
N ARG A 46 4.31 -8.42 -27.42
CA ARG A 46 3.52 -7.70 -28.43
C ARG A 46 2.25 -8.49 -28.78
N PRO A 47 1.14 -7.81 -29.18
CA PRO A 47 -0.05 -8.48 -29.68
C PRO A 47 0.28 -9.30 -30.92
N LYS A 48 -0.15 -10.57 -30.95
CA LYS A 48 -0.08 -11.39 -32.15
C LYS A 48 -1.30 -11.10 -33.02
N ARG A 49 -1.06 -10.79 -34.30
CA ARG A 49 -2.08 -10.45 -35.28
C ARG A 49 -2.13 -11.49 -36.41
N ASN A 50 -3.32 -11.67 -36.97
CA ASN A 50 -3.51 -12.39 -38.22
C ASN A 50 -3.09 -11.51 -39.41
N PRO A 51 -2.89 -12.07 -40.62
CA PRO A 51 -2.58 -11.28 -41.82
C PRO A 51 -3.60 -10.17 -42.11
N GLN A 52 -4.87 -10.39 -41.75
CA GLN A 52 -5.97 -9.42 -41.86
C GLN A 52 -5.91 -8.32 -40.76
N GLY A 53 -4.84 -8.24 -39.97
CA GLY A 53 -4.64 -7.22 -38.93
C GLY A 53 -5.38 -7.45 -37.61
N HIS A 54 -6.22 -8.49 -37.51
CA HIS A 54 -7.01 -8.80 -36.32
C HIS A 54 -6.13 -9.39 -35.20
N ILE A 55 -6.29 -8.91 -33.96
CA ILE A 55 -5.51 -9.40 -32.80
C ILE A 55 -6.07 -10.75 -32.35
N PHE A 56 -5.24 -11.79 -32.45
CA PHE A 56 -5.60 -13.15 -32.03
C PHE A 56 -5.24 -13.41 -30.56
N LYS A 57 -4.13 -12.85 -30.07
CA LYS A 57 -3.67 -13.06 -28.69
C LYS A 57 -2.94 -11.83 -28.15
N HIS A 58 -3.26 -11.45 -26.93
CA HIS A 58 -2.49 -10.53 -26.11
C HIS A 58 -2.33 -11.11 -24.70
N ASP A 59 -1.14 -11.04 -24.10
CA ASP A 59 -0.86 -11.73 -22.83
C ASP A 59 -1.42 -11.00 -21.60
N LEU A 60 -1.42 -9.66 -21.59
CA LEU A 60 -1.86 -8.83 -20.45
C LEU A 60 -3.13 -8.00 -20.71
N GLN A 61 -3.75 -8.14 -21.89
CA GLN A 61 -4.91 -7.35 -22.30
C GLN A 61 -6.05 -8.30 -22.72
N SER A 62 -6.65 -8.96 -21.73
CA SER A 62 -7.86 -9.76 -21.95
C SER A 62 -9.06 -8.84 -22.16
N LYS A 63 -9.91 -9.16 -23.15
CA LYS A 63 -11.18 -8.46 -23.39
C LYS A 63 -12.34 -9.01 -22.53
N GLU A 64 -12.12 -10.16 -21.91
CA GLU A 64 -13.09 -10.79 -21.02
C GLU A 64 -13.20 -9.98 -19.71
N LEU A 65 -14.43 -9.62 -19.34
CA LEU A 65 -14.72 -8.94 -18.07
C LEU A 65 -14.81 -9.98 -16.95
N PRO A 66 -13.92 -9.95 -15.93
CA PRO A 66 -14.03 -10.84 -14.80
C PRO A 66 -15.24 -10.47 -13.91
N SER A 67 -15.75 -11.42 -13.15
CA SER A 67 -16.73 -11.12 -12.10
C SER A 67 -16.07 -10.26 -11.01
N THR A 68 -16.59 -9.06 -10.79
CA THR A 68 -16.04 -8.07 -9.85
C THR A 68 -16.67 -8.14 -8.45
N ARG A 69 -17.66 -9.02 -8.26
CA ARG A 69 -18.36 -9.12 -6.97
C ARG A 69 -17.45 -9.80 -5.95
N ILE A 70 -17.24 -9.10 -4.84
CA ILE A 70 -16.50 -9.64 -3.71
C ILE A 70 -17.46 -10.46 -2.83
N GLN A 71 -17.06 -11.67 -2.44
CA GLN A 71 -17.87 -12.57 -1.60
C GLN A 71 -17.99 -12.00 -0.18
N PRO A 72 -19.19 -11.94 0.43
CA PRO A 72 -19.31 -11.50 1.82
C PRO A 72 -18.56 -12.45 2.76
N ASP A 73 -17.65 -11.91 3.58
CA ASP A 73 -16.89 -12.65 4.60
C ASP A 73 -16.81 -11.82 5.90
N ARG A 74 -16.99 -12.48 7.05
CA ARG A 74 -16.87 -11.86 8.38
C ARG A 74 -15.44 -11.37 8.65
N ARG A 75 -14.44 -11.99 8.03
CA ARG A 75 -13.02 -11.67 8.23
C ARG A 75 -12.64 -10.26 7.79
N TRP A 76 -13.43 -9.62 6.94
CA TRP A 76 -13.18 -8.22 6.53
C TRP A 76 -13.36 -7.22 7.67
N PHE A 77 -14.18 -7.57 8.66
CA PHE A 77 -14.49 -6.71 9.79
C PHE A 77 -13.71 -7.09 11.04
N VAL A 78 -12.85 -8.12 10.96
CA VAL A 78 -11.94 -8.49 12.05
C VAL A 78 -10.67 -7.64 11.97
N ASN A 79 -10.17 -7.20 13.12
CA ASN A 79 -8.93 -6.42 13.21
C ASN A 79 -7.74 -7.18 12.61
N SER A 80 -7.15 -6.65 11.53
CA SER A 80 -6.07 -7.35 10.79
C SER A 80 -4.67 -7.12 11.35
N ARG A 81 -4.42 -5.99 12.01
CA ARG A 81 -3.13 -5.65 12.65
C ARG A 81 -3.42 -5.12 14.05
N VAL A 82 -3.00 -5.88 15.06
CA VAL A 82 -3.19 -5.54 16.48
C VAL A 82 -1.83 -5.57 17.15
N ILE A 83 -1.55 -4.56 17.97
CA ILE A 83 -0.34 -4.46 18.79
C ILE A 83 -0.77 -4.34 20.26
N SER A 84 -0.04 -4.97 21.17
CA SER A 84 -0.26 -4.78 22.61
C SER A 84 0.35 -3.46 23.06
N GLN A 85 -0.19 -2.86 24.12
CA GLN A 85 0.28 -1.56 24.61
C GLN A 85 1.74 -1.61 25.06
N GLU A 86 2.14 -2.67 25.77
CA GLU A 86 3.53 -2.87 26.22
C GLU A 86 4.52 -2.90 25.05
N LYS A 87 4.19 -3.63 23.97
CA LYS A 87 5.04 -3.70 22.77
C LYS A 87 5.08 -2.38 22.02
N LEU A 88 3.99 -1.62 22.04
CA LEU A 88 3.93 -0.30 21.43
C LEU A 88 4.84 0.68 22.16
N GLU A 89 4.88 0.61 23.49
CA GLU A 89 5.76 1.44 24.31
C GLU A 89 7.24 1.12 24.09
N SER A 90 7.63 -0.16 24.17
CA SER A 90 9.01 -0.58 23.83
C SER A 90 9.39 -0.20 22.40
N PHE A 91 8.46 -0.31 21.45
CA PHE A 91 8.69 0.12 20.07
C PHE A 91 8.93 1.64 19.96
N ARG A 92 8.20 2.46 20.71
CA ARG A 92 8.41 3.92 20.73
C ARG A 92 9.80 4.27 21.26
N GLU A 93 10.24 3.62 22.33
CA GLU A 93 11.58 3.82 22.92
C GLU A 93 12.68 3.42 21.93
N GLU A 94 12.65 2.20 21.39
CA GLU A 94 13.66 1.71 20.45
C GLU A 94 13.76 2.57 19.18
N ILE A 95 12.63 3.05 18.67
CA ILE A 95 12.60 3.90 17.48
C ILE A 95 13.15 5.29 17.79
N GLN A 96 12.81 5.88 18.94
CA GLN A 96 13.34 7.18 19.34
C GLN A 96 14.87 7.13 19.48
N ASP A 97 15.39 6.08 20.12
CA ASP A 97 16.83 5.88 20.29
C ASP A 97 17.53 5.70 18.94
N ARG A 98 16.97 4.88 18.05
CA ARG A 98 17.58 4.60 16.74
C ARG A 98 17.48 5.78 15.78
N LEU A 99 16.38 6.54 15.81
CA LEU A 99 16.19 7.73 14.97
C LEU A 99 17.02 8.94 15.44
N SER A 100 17.42 8.98 16.72
CA SER A 100 18.32 10.03 17.23
C SER A 100 19.67 10.05 16.49
N SER A 101 20.07 8.90 15.94
CA SER A 101 21.28 8.74 15.15
C SER A 101 21.00 8.98 13.66
N ASN A 102 21.71 9.94 13.07
CA ASN A 102 21.58 10.29 11.64
C ASN A 102 22.13 9.23 10.68
N TYR A 103 22.83 8.21 11.17
CA TYR A 103 23.46 7.17 10.34
C TYR A 103 22.64 5.89 10.25
N ASN A 104 21.54 5.78 11.01
CA ASN A 104 20.71 4.59 11.03
C ASN A 104 19.66 4.65 9.90
N ILE A 105 19.53 3.55 9.16
CA ILE A 105 18.54 3.39 8.09
C ILE A 105 17.60 2.24 8.42
N ILE A 106 16.29 2.45 8.22
CA ILE A 106 15.27 1.43 8.37
C ILE A 106 15.18 0.62 7.07
N MET A 107 15.58 -0.66 7.10
CA MET A 107 15.58 -1.53 5.90
C MET A 107 14.17 -1.99 5.48
N ASN A 108 13.28 -2.27 6.45
CA ASN A 108 11.95 -2.86 6.21
C ASN A 108 10.81 -1.97 6.73
N GLY A 109 10.73 -0.73 6.23
CA GLY A 109 9.76 0.26 6.74
C GLY A 109 8.29 -0.09 6.52
N SER A 110 7.94 -0.90 5.51
CA SER A 110 6.54 -1.21 5.16
C SER A 110 5.79 -2.03 6.20
N ASN A 111 6.50 -2.76 7.06
CA ASN A 111 5.90 -3.63 8.07
C ASN A 111 5.82 -2.96 9.46
N LEU A 112 6.39 -1.77 9.62
CA LEU A 112 6.44 -1.07 10.91
C LEU A 112 5.29 -0.07 11.03
N PRO A 113 4.54 -0.05 12.14
CA PRO A 113 3.44 0.89 12.35
C PRO A 113 3.97 2.28 12.76
N MET A 114 4.73 2.93 11.87
CA MET A 114 5.35 4.25 12.14
C MET A 114 4.33 5.35 12.42
N SER A 115 3.07 5.19 12.00
CA SER A 115 1.98 6.12 12.33
C SER A 115 1.73 6.23 13.85
N LEU A 116 2.05 5.20 14.64
CA LEU A 116 1.80 5.18 16.08
C LEU A 116 2.91 5.83 16.91
N VAL A 117 4.07 6.11 16.30
CA VAL A 117 5.21 6.75 16.97
C VAL A 117 5.00 8.27 17.07
N ASN A 118 4.46 8.87 16.00
CA ASN A 118 4.34 10.32 15.85
C ASN A 118 3.01 10.90 16.34
N GLU A 119 2.36 10.27 17.33
CA GLU A 119 1.20 10.87 18.03
C GLU A 119 1.66 12.02 18.94
N GLN A 120 2.32 13.00 18.34
CA GLN A 120 2.47 14.32 18.94
C GLN A 120 1.05 14.81 19.14
N LYS A 121 0.64 14.98 20.40
CA LYS A 121 -0.62 15.62 20.79
C LYS A 121 -0.73 16.87 19.93
N LYS A 122 -1.52 16.81 18.85
CA LYS A 122 -1.94 18.00 18.13
C LYS A 122 -2.69 18.77 19.20
N LYS A 123 -2.00 19.72 19.85
CA LYS A 123 -2.61 20.75 20.66
C LYS A 123 -3.40 21.55 19.63
N GLY A 124 -4.59 21.03 19.31
CA GLY A 124 -5.52 21.71 18.46
C GLY A 124 -5.73 23.04 19.13
N ASN A 125 -5.23 24.11 18.52
CA ASN A 125 -5.65 25.45 18.89
C ASN A 125 -7.17 25.37 19.01
N ALA A 126 -7.68 25.61 20.22
CA ALA A 126 -9.08 25.37 20.55
C ALA A 126 -9.93 25.92 19.42
N HIS A 127 -10.76 25.07 18.80
CA HIS A 127 -11.48 25.43 17.58
C HIS A 127 -12.53 26.50 17.95
N GLN A 128 -12.14 27.77 17.94
CA GLN A 128 -13.00 28.91 18.27
C GLN A 128 -14.20 29.03 17.31
N LEU A 129 -14.16 28.29 16.19
CA LEU A 129 -15.23 28.19 15.20
C LEU A 129 -16.41 27.32 15.67
N GLY A 130 -16.23 26.47 16.70
CA GLY A 130 -17.31 25.69 17.31
C GLY A 130 -17.98 26.37 18.51
N SER A 131 -17.40 27.48 19.02
CA SER A 131 -17.90 28.15 20.23
C SER A 131 -18.76 29.38 19.96
N LYS A 132 -18.92 29.80 18.70
CA LYS A 132 -19.82 30.89 18.31
C LYS A 132 -20.95 30.33 17.44
N PRO A 133 -22.22 30.35 17.89
CA PRO A 133 -23.33 30.11 16.98
C PRO A 133 -23.33 31.24 15.94
N SER A 134 -23.16 30.91 14.65
CA SER A 134 -23.35 31.84 13.55
C SER A 134 -24.85 32.06 13.34
N ALA A 135 -25.49 32.74 14.28
CA ALA A 135 -26.82 33.29 14.08
C ALA A 135 -26.66 34.60 13.28
N GLY A 136 -26.94 34.51 11.98
CA GLY A 136 -27.26 35.68 11.20
C GLY A 136 -28.47 36.42 11.76
N THR A 137 -28.53 37.71 11.43
CA THR A 137 -29.55 38.72 11.75
C THR A 137 -29.32 39.52 13.04
N GLU A 138 -28.85 40.74 12.81
CA GLU A 138 -28.76 41.84 13.76
C GLU A 138 -30.12 42.07 14.46
N LYS A 139 -30.12 42.04 15.79
CA LYS A 139 -30.98 42.94 16.58
C LYS A 139 -30.18 43.51 17.74
N LYS A 140 -30.03 44.83 17.69
CA LYS A 140 -29.36 45.69 18.65
C LYS A 140 -30.00 45.52 20.03
N HIS A 141 -29.23 45.14 21.05
CA HIS A 141 -29.38 45.62 22.43
C HIS A 141 -28.08 45.32 23.19
N SER A 142 -27.41 46.37 23.67
CA SER A 142 -26.24 46.24 24.55
C SER A 142 -26.68 45.70 25.91
N LYS A 143 -26.03 44.63 26.38
CA LYS A 143 -26.01 44.30 27.80
C LYS A 143 -24.59 43.88 28.20
N HIS A 144 -24.10 44.58 29.21
CA HIS A 144 -22.85 44.37 29.92
C HIS A 144 -22.53 42.89 30.16
N PHE A 145 -21.40 42.41 29.63
CA PHE A 145 -20.69 41.27 30.21
C PHE A 145 -19.56 41.82 31.07
N LYS A 146 -19.90 42.12 32.33
CA LYS A 146 -18.97 42.51 33.38
C LYS A 146 -18.36 41.24 33.99
N ALA A 147 -17.04 41.22 34.03
CA ALA A 147 -16.16 40.55 34.98
C ALA A 147 -16.05 39.01 34.98
N LEU A 148 -14.91 38.51 34.49
CA LEU A 148 -14.25 37.31 35.03
C LEU A 148 -12.73 37.30 34.75
N ALA A 149 -12.08 38.46 34.95
CA ALA A 149 -10.62 38.58 34.93
C ALA A 149 -10.13 39.54 36.03
N LYS A 150 -10.68 39.41 37.23
CA LYS A 150 -10.18 40.12 38.42
C LYS A 150 -10.28 39.21 39.64
N LYS A 151 -9.30 38.30 39.75
CA LYS A 151 -8.82 37.66 40.99
C LYS A 151 -7.67 36.71 40.64
N ALA A 152 -6.52 37.28 40.35
CA ALA A 152 -5.19 36.72 40.57
C ALA A 152 -4.23 37.89 40.40
N ASP A 153 -3.20 37.98 41.24
CA ASP A 153 -2.35 39.14 41.56
C ASP A 153 -3.01 40.06 42.61
N ALA A 154 -2.57 40.18 43.86
CA ALA A 154 -1.39 39.72 44.62
C ALA A 154 -1.65 40.11 46.11
N PRO A 155 -0.76 39.92 47.10
CA PRO A 155 0.43 39.06 47.20
C PRO A 155 0.18 37.73 47.94
#